data_AF-A0A8J6ZIE7-F1
#
_entry.id   AF-A0A8J6ZIE7-F1
#
_cell.length_a   1.000
_cell.length_b   1.000
_cell.length_c   1.000
_cell.angle_alpha   90.00
_cell.angle_beta   90.00
_cell.angle_gamma   90.00
#
_symmetry.space_group_name_H-M   'P 1'
#
loop_
_entity.id
_entity.type
_entity.pdbx_description
1 polymer ?
#
loop_
_entity_poly.entity_id
_entity_poly.type
_entity_poly.pdbx_seq_one_letter_code
_entity_poly.pdbx_strand_id
1 'polypeptide(L)'
;MFILKRQDVEISSIQHPKRDQQVPILHYQGQTFRLISLFKANQEEEARALWRDLTDNRGKACVLLEEPERFSVWGKIRLEQLDSDTGGHGKTIILIQGSILLLQAVHLDVEEFLGSRQATLFEKDIGEVLRQQKFPEISSPESVKNLVKIDPLEGTKLPAWQENHVTTFLQELYKLGKIYFGNANFANKVTDRLQDMSEGERSLFMSWLNQSSLSKLWQ
;
A
#
# COMPACT_ATOMS: atom_id res chain seq x y z
N MET A 1 12.27 13.87 15.81
CA MET A 1 13.62 13.31 15.66
C MET A 1 13.66 12.00 16.43
N PHE A 2 13.56 10.85 15.75
CA PHE A 2 13.54 9.52 16.35
C PHE A 2 14.85 8.81 16.04
N ILE A 3 15.82 8.96 16.94
CA ILE A 3 17.14 8.34 16.84
C ILE A 3 17.22 7.33 17.96
N LEU A 4 17.53 6.08 17.60
CA LEU A 4 17.66 4.99 18.55
C LEU A 4 19.14 4.70 18.78
N LYS A 5 19.51 4.31 20.00
CA LYS A 5 20.82 3.75 20.27
C LYS A 5 20.72 2.24 20.27
N ARG A 6 21.87 1.57 20.05
CA ARG A 6 21.95 0.10 20.09
C ARG A 6 21.33 -0.54 21.34
N GLN A 7 21.38 0.15 22.48
CA GLN A 7 20.82 -0.31 23.76
C GLN A 7 19.29 -0.28 23.83
N ASP A 8 18.63 0.51 22.97
CA ASP A 8 17.18 0.71 23.00
C ASP A 8 16.44 -0.33 22.13
N VAL A 9 17.18 -1.17 21.38
CA VAL A 9 16.63 -2.02 20.32
C VAL A 9 17.12 -3.47 20.43
N GLU A 10 16.26 -4.40 20.04
CA GLU A 10 16.60 -5.80 19.92
C GLU A 10 16.81 -6.15 18.44
N ILE A 11 18.00 -6.61 18.08
CA ILE A 11 18.32 -7.01 16.69
C ILE A 11 18.44 -8.52 16.64
N SER A 12 17.60 -9.14 15.82
CA SER A 12 17.58 -10.58 15.56
C SER A 12 17.78 -10.86 14.07
N SER A 13 18.38 -11.99 13.75
CA SER A 13 18.46 -12.48 12.37
C SER A 13 17.37 -13.52 12.13
N ILE A 14 16.53 -13.30 11.13
CA ILE A 14 15.55 -14.32 10.69
C ILE A 14 16.00 -14.91 9.36
N GLN A 15 15.78 -16.21 9.20
CA GLN A 15 16.08 -16.88 7.95
C GLN A 15 15.02 -16.50 6.92
N HIS A 16 15.47 -16.00 5.77
CA HIS A 16 14.52 -15.67 4.71
C HIS A 16 13.88 -16.97 4.18
N PRO A 17 12.55 -17.08 4.14
CA PRO A 17 11.86 -18.34 3.85
C PRO A 17 12.13 -18.88 2.44
N LYS A 18 12.52 -18.01 1.49
CA LYS A 18 12.86 -18.37 0.10
C LYS A 18 14.33 -18.18 -0.30
N ARG A 19 15.18 -17.68 0.59
CA ARG A 19 16.59 -17.43 0.30
C ARG A 19 17.40 -17.94 1.48
N ASP A 20 18.49 -18.64 1.23
CA ASP A 20 19.40 -19.11 2.27
C ASP A 20 20.26 -17.96 2.86
N GLN A 21 19.62 -16.82 3.13
CA GLN A 21 20.23 -15.60 3.59
C GLN A 21 19.49 -15.10 4.82
N GLN A 22 20.24 -14.83 5.88
CA GLN A 22 19.71 -14.23 7.10
C GLN A 22 19.46 -12.74 6.87
N VAL A 23 18.25 -12.29 7.19
CA VAL A 23 17.87 -10.88 7.14
C VAL A 23 17.91 -10.31 8.56
N PRO A 24 18.69 -9.24 8.80
CA PRO A 24 18.71 -8.59 10.10
C PRO A 24 17.43 -7.78 10.31
N ILE A 25 16.82 -7.96 11.47
CA ILE A 25 15.55 -7.35 11.87
C ILE A 25 15.72 -6.68 13.23
N LEU A 26 15.23 -5.45 13.31
CA LEU A 26 15.23 -4.63 14.50
C LEU A 26 13.83 -4.60 15.10
N HIS A 27 13.72 -4.87 16.39
CA HIS A 27 12.50 -4.77 17.17
C HIS A 27 12.61 -3.59 18.13
N TYR A 28 11.59 -2.73 18.09
CA TYR A 28 11.49 -1.57 18.97
C TYR A 28 10.02 -1.27 19.27
N GLN A 29 9.66 -1.21 20.55
CA GLN A 29 8.30 -0.92 21.03
C GLN A 29 7.19 -1.77 20.38
N GLY A 30 7.45 -3.07 20.19
CA GLY A 30 6.50 -3.99 19.54
C GLY A 30 6.34 -3.79 18.02
N GLN A 31 7.19 -2.96 17.41
CA GLN A 31 7.28 -2.78 15.97
C GLN A 31 8.54 -3.44 15.42
N THR A 32 8.47 -3.87 14.18
CA THR A 32 9.55 -4.56 13.47
C THR A 32 10.08 -3.68 12.35
N PHE A 33 11.39 -3.68 12.17
CA PHE A 33 12.08 -2.88 11.16
C PHE A 33 13.12 -3.73 10.43
N ARG A 34 13.29 -3.48 9.13
CA ARG A 34 14.28 -4.13 8.29
C ARG A 34 15.38 -3.14 7.92
N LEU A 35 16.61 -3.64 7.86
CA LEU A 35 17.75 -2.85 7.43
C LEU A 35 17.56 -2.37 5.98
N ILE A 36 17.62 -1.06 5.76
CA ILE A 36 17.59 -0.42 4.43
C ILE A 36 19.01 -0.14 3.97
N SER A 37 19.82 0.48 4.83
CA SER A 37 21.21 0.84 4.49
C SER A 37 22.07 0.93 5.73
N LEU A 38 23.36 0.69 5.52
CA LEU A 38 24.40 0.71 6.54
C LEU A 38 25.49 1.69 6.11
N PHE A 39 25.90 2.53 7.04
CA PHE A 39 26.82 3.65 6.84
C PHE A 39 27.94 3.56 7.86
N LYS A 40 29.16 3.95 7.48
CA LYS A 40 30.31 3.98 8.40
C LYS A 40 30.19 5.16 9.39
N ALA A 41 30.95 5.15 10.48
CA ALA A 41 30.97 6.24 11.46
C ALA A 41 31.23 7.64 10.87
N ASN A 42 31.97 7.72 9.75
CA ASN A 42 32.25 8.99 9.07
C ASN A 42 31.16 9.43 8.07
N GLN A 43 30.08 8.66 7.93
CA GLN A 43 28.97 8.88 7.00
C GLN A 43 27.67 9.28 7.73
N GLU A 44 27.80 9.92 8.90
CA GLU A 44 26.68 10.33 9.72
C GLU A 44 25.70 11.26 8.97
N GLU A 45 26.22 12.28 8.29
CA GLU A 45 25.39 13.24 7.55
C GLU A 45 24.60 12.56 6.43
N GLU A 46 25.21 11.60 5.74
CA GLU A 46 24.58 10.83 4.66
C GLU A 46 23.46 9.94 5.21
N ALA A 47 23.70 9.27 6.36
CA ALA A 47 22.70 8.45 7.03
C ALA A 47 21.50 9.30 7.50
N ARG A 48 21.76 10.49 8.06
CA ARG A 48 20.73 11.45 8.49
C ARG A 48 19.94 12.02 7.31
N ALA A 49 20.62 12.32 6.20
CA ALA A 49 19.98 12.81 4.98
C ALA A 49 19.05 11.74 4.38
N LEU A 50 19.49 10.48 4.31
CA LEU A 50 18.65 9.39 3.84
C LEU A 50 17.44 9.17 4.76
N TRP A 51 17.65 9.18 6.08
CA TRP A 51 16.56 9.03 7.03
C TRP A 51 15.52 10.15 6.86
N ARG A 52 15.95 11.42 6.78
CA ARG A 52 15.04 12.57 6.54
C ARG A 52 14.31 12.45 5.21
N ASP A 53 14.98 12.06 4.13
CA ASP A 53 14.30 11.87 2.85
C ASP A 53 13.19 10.82 2.98
N LEU A 54 13.46 9.71 3.66
CA LEU A 54 12.48 8.64 3.82
C LEU A 54 11.33 9.04 4.75
N THR A 55 11.60 9.73 5.87
CA THR A 55 10.55 10.13 6.83
C THR A 55 9.77 11.35 6.38
N ASP A 56 10.47 12.40 5.96
CA ASP A 56 9.89 13.73 5.79
C ASP A 56 9.37 13.92 4.36
N ASN A 57 10.09 13.41 3.36
CA ASN A 57 9.68 13.55 1.95
C ASN A 57 8.81 12.37 1.47
N ARG A 58 9.08 11.15 1.97
CA ARG A 58 8.38 9.93 1.51
C ARG A 58 7.38 9.36 2.51
N GLY A 59 7.21 9.97 3.69
CA GLY A 59 6.24 9.54 4.70
C GLY A 59 6.49 8.13 5.26
N LYS A 60 7.67 7.54 5.05
CA LYS A 60 7.99 6.19 5.52
C LYS A 60 8.37 6.21 6.99
N ALA A 61 7.75 5.33 7.78
CA ALA A 61 8.16 5.10 9.16
C ALA A 61 9.56 4.45 9.18
N CYS A 62 10.60 5.27 9.33
CA CYS A 62 11.98 4.83 9.37
C CYS A 62 12.64 5.27 10.69
N VAL A 63 13.56 4.44 11.18
CA VAL A 63 14.39 4.74 12.35
C VAL A 63 15.85 4.77 11.94
N LEU A 64 16.56 5.77 12.45
CA LEU A 64 18.01 5.85 12.38
C LEU A 64 18.56 5.24 13.66
N LEU A 65 19.35 4.18 13.52
CA LEU A 65 20.05 3.53 14.62
C LEU A 65 21.51 4.01 14.63
N GLU A 66 21.92 4.57 15.76
CA GLU A 66 23.29 4.96 16.04
C GLU A 66 24.00 3.83 16.80
N GLU A 67 25.08 3.33 16.21
CA GLU A 67 25.99 2.36 16.81
C GLU A 67 27.39 2.98 16.93
N PRO A 68 28.24 2.51 17.87
CA PRO A 68 29.53 3.16 18.16
C PRO A 68 30.47 3.35 16.96
N GLU A 69 30.35 2.50 15.94
CA GLU A 69 31.23 2.50 14.75
C GLU A 69 30.47 2.68 13.43
N ARG A 70 29.15 2.86 13.46
CA ARG A 70 28.31 2.88 12.25
C ARG A 70 26.92 3.47 12.50
N PHE A 71 26.28 3.88 11.41
CA PHE A 71 24.88 4.28 11.38
C PHE A 71 24.10 3.30 10.51
N SER A 72 22.87 3.01 10.89
CA SER A 72 21.99 2.18 10.07
C SER A 72 20.59 2.76 10.00
N VAL A 73 20.02 2.73 8.80
CA VAL A 73 18.65 3.18 8.55
C VAL A 73 17.78 1.95 8.41
N TRP A 74 16.70 1.90 9.18
CA TRP A 74 15.77 0.79 9.21
C TRP A 74 14.37 1.26 8.85
N GLY A 75 13.71 0.53 7.96
CA GLY A 75 12.33 0.79 7.58
C GLY A 75 11.38 -0.11 8.35
N LYS A 76 10.29 0.46 8.87
CA LYS A 76 9.24 -0.32 9.52
C LYS A 76 8.65 -1.31 8.53
N ILE A 77 8.56 -2.56 8.95
CA ILE A 77 7.98 -3.65 8.18
C ILE A 77 7.07 -4.49 9.07
N ARG A 78 6.19 -5.28 8.47
CA ARG A 78 5.49 -6.36 9.17
C ARG A 78 6.20 -7.67 8.88
N LEU A 79 6.27 -8.57 9.86
CA LEU A 79 6.84 -9.90 9.68
C LEU A 79 6.16 -10.70 8.54
N GLU A 80 4.88 -10.45 8.28
CA GLU A 80 4.14 -10.99 7.13
C GLU A 80 4.70 -10.52 5.77
N GLN A 81 5.41 -9.39 5.73
CA GLN A 81 6.02 -8.84 4.51
C GLN A 81 7.43 -9.40 4.24
N LEU A 82 8.05 -10.08 5.21
CA LEU A 82 9.37 -10.73 5.04
C LEU A 82 9.32 -12.01 4.19
N ASP A 83 8.16 -12.67 4.12
CA ASP A 83 7.89 -13.76 3.18
C ASP A 83 7.90 -13.31 1.70
N SER A 84 7.93 -12.00 1.50
CA SER A 84 7.47 -11.32 0.29
C SER A 84 8.54 -10.40 -0.31
N ASP A 85 9.79 -10.51 0.14
CA ASP A 85 10.84 -9.51 -0.08
C ASP A 85 11.59 -9.62 -1.42
N THR A 86 10.82 -9.59 -2.51
CA THR A 86 11.29 -9.07 -3.79
C THR A 86 10.61 -7.72 -3.99
N GLY A 87 11.28 -6.73 -4.61
CA GLY A 87 10.75 -5.38 -4.86
C GLY A 87 9.39 -5.29 -5.59
N GLY A 88 8.77 -6.43 -5.92
CA GLY A 88 7.39 -6.55 -6.35
C GLY A 88 6.34 -6.37 -5.25
N HIS A 89 6.58 -6.76 -3.99
CA HIS A 89 5.52 -6.64 -2.96
C HIS A 89 5.28 -5.22 -2.45
N GLY A 90 6.32 -4.38 -2.36
CA GLY A 90 6.14 -2.95 -2.11
C GLY A 90 5.33 -2.29 -3.24
N LYS A 91 5.62 -2.66 -4.48
CA LYS A 91 4.83 -2.24 -5.65
C LYS A 91 3.39 -2.75 -5.54
N THR A 92 3.16 -4.04 -5.27
CA THR A 92 1.82 -4.62 -5.16
C THR A 92 1.01 -3.98 -4.03
N ILE A 93 1.61 -3.68 -2.89
CA ILE A 93 0.95 -2.94 -1.80
C ILE A 93 0.48 -1.57 -2.28
N ILE A 94 1.35 -0.80 -2.95
CA ILE A 94 1.00 0.50 -3.54
C ILE A 94 -0.16 0.36 -4.55
N LEU A 95 -0.14 -0.70 -5.36
CA LEU A 95 -1.21 -1.00 -6.31
C LEU A 95 -2.55 -1.31 -5.62
N ILE A 96 -2.52 -2.07 -4.53
CA ILE A 96 -3.71 -2.38 -3.73
C ILE A 96 -4.26 -1.11 -3.07
N GLN A 97 -3.38 -0.27 -2.49
CA GLN A 97 -3.76 0.99 -1.87
C GLN A 97 -4.46 1.93 -2.85
N GLY A 98 -3.85 2.17 -4.02
CA GLY A 98 -4.47 2.99 -5.06
C GLY A 98 -5.81 2.41 -5.54
N SER A 99 -5.92 1.08 -5.65
CA SER A 99 -7.17 0.44 -6.06
C SER A 99 -8.29 0.59 -5.04
N ILE A 100 -7.98 0.51 -3.74
CA ILE A 100 -8.96 0.72 -2.68
C ILE A 100 -9.38 2.19 -2.61
N LEU A 101 -8.46 3.13 -2.79
CA LEU A 101 -8.79 4.55 -2.88
C LEU A 101 -9.76 4.83 -4.04
N LEU A 102 -9.53 4.22 -5.21
CA LEU A 102 -10.45 4.36 -6.34
C LEU A 102 -11.83 3.74 -6.04
N LEU A 103 -11.90 2.60 -5.36
CA LEU A 103 -13.18 2.03 -4.90
C LEU A 103 -13.93 2.98 -3.99
N GLN A 104 -13.24 3.54 -2.99
CA GLN A 104 -13.81 4.49 -2.03
C GLN A 104 -14.30 5.75 -2.72
N ALA A 105 -13.52 6.27 -3.68
CA ALA A 105 -13.90 7.42 -4.49
C ALA A 105 -15.18 7.17 -5.29
N VAL A 106 -15.25 6.04 -6.00
CA VAL A 106 -16.45 5.66 -6.78
C VAL A 106 -17.65 5.45 -5.85
N HIS A 107 -17.48 4.81 -4.70
CA HIS A 107 -18.55 4.63 -3.72
C HIS A 107 -19.06 5.98 -3.19
N LEU A 108 -18.17 6.90 -2.83
CA LEU A 108 -18.53 8.25 -2.37
C LEU A 108 -19.29 9.01 -3.44
N ASP A 109 -18.83 8.99 -4.69
CA ASP A 109 -19.52 9.63 -5.81
C ASP A 109 -20.92 9.00 -6.02
N VAL A 110 -21.06 7.67 -5.91
CA VAL A 110 -22.38 7.00 -6.00
C VAL A 110 -23.28 7.47 -4.86
N GLU A 111 -22.77 7.57 -3.64
CA GLU A 111 -23.54 8.05 -2.49
C GLU A 111 -23.96 9.51 -2.66
N GLU A 112 -23.04 10.38 -3.09
CA GLU A 112 -23.26 11.81 -3.26
C GLU A 112 -24.24 12.12 -4.39
N PHE A 113 -24.09 11.48 -5.56
CA PHE A 113 -24.89 11.78 -6.74
C PHE A 113 -26.18 10.94 -6.83
N LEU A 114 -26.19 9.72 -6.31
CA LEU A 114 -27.30 8.75 -6.49
C LEU A 114 -27.97 8.35 -5.17
N GLY A 115 -27.39 8.73 -4.02
CA GLY A 115 -27.93 8.53 -2.69
C GLY A 115 -27.48 7.24 -2.00
N SER A 116 -27.62 7.20 -0.67
CA SER A 116 -27.16 6.10 0.20
C SER A 116 -27.74 4.73 -0.13
N ARG A 117 -28.96 4.67 -0.67
CA ARG A 117 -29.56 3.42 -1.14
C ARG A 117 -28.80 2.84 -2.33
N GLN A 118 -28.36 3.68 -3.26
CA GLN A 118 -27.57 3.25 -4.42
C GLN A 118 -26.14 2.89 -4.00
N ALA A 119 -25.55 3.61 -3.06
CA ALA A 119 -24.25 3.24 -2.48
C ALA A 119 -24.27 1.84 -1.84
N THR A 120 -25.32 1.54 -1.06
CA THR A 120 -25.50 0.20 -0.48
C THR A 120 -25.70 -0.89 -1.54
N LEU A 121 -26.35 -0.59 -2.66
CA LEU A 121 -26.48 -1.52 -3.78
C LEU A 121 -25.12 -1.72 -4.47
N PHE A 122 -24.36 -0.65 -4.67
CA PHE A 122 -23.03 -0.70 -5.25
C PHE A 122 -22.08 -1.56 -4.41
N GLU A 123 -22.10 -1.44 -3.07
CA GLU A 123 -21.34 -2.32 -2.17
C GLU A 123 -21.69 -3.81 -2.37
N LYS A 124 -22.98 -4.12 -2.59
CA LYS A 124 -23.42 -5.50 -2.84
C LYS A 124 -22.97 -5.99 -4.21
N ASP A 125 -23.14 -5.18 -5.24
CA ASP A 125 -22.77 -5.54 -6.61
C ASP A 125 -21.27 -5.76 -6.75
N ILE A 126 -20.44 -4.91 -6.15
CA ILE A 126 -18.99 -5.12 -6.15
C ILE A 126 -18.62 -6.38 -5.37
N GLY A 127 -19.27 -6.65 -4.22
CA GLY A 127 -19.06 -7.89 -3.46
C GLY A 127 -19.40 -9.15 -4.25
N GLU A 128 -20.49 -9.10 -5.02
CA GLU A 128 -20.89 -10.16 -5.93
C GLU A 128 -19.86 -10.40 -7.03
N VAL A 129 -19.34 -9.34 -7.65
CA VAL A 129 -18.30 -9.45 -8.67
C VAL A 129 -17.02 -10.07 -8.10
N LEU A 130 -16.55 -9.61 -6.94
CA LEU A 130 -15.33 -10.13 -6.32
C LEU A 130 -15.47 -11.60 -5.92
N ARG A 131 -16.66 -12.00 -5.47
CA ARG A 131 -17.00 -13.40 -5.19
C ARG A 131 -16.95 -14.26 -6.46
N GLN A 132 -17.55 -13.78 -7.56
CA GLN A 132 -17.55 -14.49 -8.85
C GLN A 132 -16.13 -14.65 -9.41
N GLN A 133 -15.29 -13.62 -9.24
CA GLN A 133 -13.88 -13.63 -9.65
C GLN A 133 -12.96 -14.35 -8.64
N LYS A 134 -13.51 -14.96 -7.57
CA LYS A 134 -12.79 -15.74 -6.55
C LYS A 134 -11.66 -14.95 -5.89
N PHE A 135 -11.89 -13.69 -5.55
CA PHE A 135 -10.89 -12.87 -4.87
C PHE A 135 -10.54 -13.45 -3.49
N PRO A 136 -9.24 -13.44 -3.11
CA PRO A 136 -8.83 -13.87 -1.78
C PRO A 136 -9.42 -12.93 -0.72
N GLU A 137 -9.86 -13.51 0.41
CA GLU A 137 -10.35 -12.81 1.60
C GLU A 137 -11.65 -11.99 1.44
N ILE A 138 -12.31 -12.11 0.29
CA ILE A 138 -13.60 -11.45 -0.02
C ILE A 138 -14.65 -12.51 -0.25
N SER A 139 -14.95 -13.25 0.82
CA SER A 139 -15.98 -14.29 0.86
C SER A 139 -17.31 -13.79 1.43
N SER A 140 -17.36 -12.56 1.95
CA SER A 140 -18.53 -12.00 2.61
C SER A 140 -18.84 -10.56 2.16
N PRO A 141 -20.12 -10.14 2.16
CA PRO A 141 -20.49 -8.74 1.96
C PRO A 141 -19.86 -7.78 2.99
N GLU A 142 -19.51 -8.28 4.18
CA GLU A 142 -18.83 -7.50 5.23
C GLU A 142 -17.38 -7.15 4.84
N SER A 143 -16.72 -7.99 4.04
CA SER A 143 -15.37 -7.71 3.54
C SER A 143 -15.33 -6.44 2.68
N VAL A 144 -16.35 -6.21 1.83
CA VAL A 144 -16.43 -4.99 1.00
C VAL A 144 -16.70 -3.75 1.84
N LYS A 145 -17.63 -3.85 2.80
CA LYS A 145 -17.90 -2.75 3.74
C LYS A 145 -16.66 -2.33 4.50
N ASN A 146 -15.80 -3.29 4.85
CA ASN A 146 -14.52 -2.98 5.47
C ASN A 146 -13.59 -2.25 4.49
N LEU A 147 -13.49 -2.69 3.22
CA LEU A 147 -12.66 -2.01 2.21
C LEU A 147 -13.07 -0.55 1.97
N VAL A 148 -14.38 -0.26 1.98
CA VAL A 148 -14.88 1.11 1.80
C VAL A 148 -14.59 2.00 3.03
N LYS A 149 -14.36 1.42 4.21
CA LYS A 149 -14.20 2.14 5.48
C LYS A 149 -12.79 2.20 6.04
N ILE A 150 -11.91 1.30 5.62
CA ILE A 150 -10.53 1.28 6.10
C ILE A 150 -9.74 2.48 5.55
N ASP A 151 -8.73 2.91 6.28
CA ASP A 151 -7.67 3.73 5.72
C ASP A 151 -6.65 2.79 5.02
N PRO A 152 -6.57 2.81 3.66
CA PRO A 152 -5.64 1.95 2.95
C PRO A 152 -4.18 2.37 3.14
N LEU A 153 -3.90 3.61 3.51
CA LEU A 153 -2.55 4.17 3.65
C LEU A 153 -1.90 3.77 4.99
N GLU A 154 -2.70 3.67 6.05
CA GLU A 154 -2.28 3.15 7.37
C GLU A 154 -2.06 1.62 7.38
N GLY A 155 -2.45 0.94 6.30
CA GLY A 155 -2.00 -0.39 5.88
C GLY A 155 -2.37 -1.56 6.80
N THR A 156 -3.13 -1.38 7.88
CA THR A 156 -3.34 -2.41 8.93
C THR A 156 -4.18 -3.61 8.53
N LYS A 157 -4.96 -3.54 7.43
CA LYS A 157 -5.80 -4.64 6.94
C LYS A 157 -5.98 -4.63 5.41
N LEU A 158 -4.88 -4.55 4.67
CA LEU A 158 -4.95 -4.68 3.21
C LEU A 158 -5.14 -6.16 2.83
N PRO A 159 -5.96 -6.45 1.80
CA PRO A 159 -6.15 -7.83 1.35
C PRO A 159 -4.89 -8.36 0.66
N ALA A 160 -4.66 -9.67 0.72
CA ALA A 160 -3.51 -10.37 0.14
C ALA A 160 -3.62 -10.52 -1.41
N TRP A 161 -3.97 -9.43 -2.10
CA TRP A 161 -4.10 -9.41 -3.55
C TRP A 161 -2.73 -9.52 -4.25
N GLN A 162 -2.79 -9.96 -5.50
CA GLN A 162 -1.65 -10.04 -6.40
C GLN A 162 -1.90 -9.07 -7.56
N GLU A 163 -0.88 -8.75 -8.34
CA GLU A 163 -1.01 -7.77 -9.44
C GLU A 163 -2.17 -8.10 -10.40
N ASN A 164 -2.38 -9.38 -10.74
CA ASN A 164 -3.51 -9.80 -11.57
C ASN A 164 -4.87 -9.51 -10.92
N HIS A 165 -4.98 -9.68 -9.60
CA HIS A 165 -6.20 -9.33 -8.86
C HIS A 165 -6.45 -7.83 -8.92
N VAL A 166 -5.41 -7.00 -8.80
CA VAL A 166 -5.51 -5.53 -8.95
C VAL A 166 -6.03 -5.18 -10.36
N THR A 167 -5.49 -5.81 -11.41
CA THR A 167 -5.94 -5.56 -12.78
C THR A 167 -7.41 -5.93 -12.98
N THR A 168 -7.81 -7.13 -12.56
CA THR A 168 -9.21 -7.58 -12.64
C THR A 168 -10.13 -6.67 -11.82
N PHE A 169 -9.69 -6.28 -10.62
CA PHE A 169 -10.46 -5.42 -9.73
C PHE A 169 -10.79 -4.07 -10.39
N LEU A 170 -9.77 -3.38 -10.92
CA LEU A 170 -9.95 -2.08 -11.55
C LEU A 170 -10.76 -2.16 -12.85
N GLN A 171 -10.66 -3.28 -13.59
CA GLN A 171 -11.51 -3.50 -14.75
C GLN A 171 -12.98 -3.62 -14.37
N GLU A 172 -13.29 -4.40 -13.33
CA GLU A 172 -14.66 -4.61 -12.87
C GLU A 172 -15.23 -3.36 -12.19
N LEU A 173 -14.42 -2.65 -11.39
CA LEU A 173 -14.79 -1.37 -10.79
C LEU A 173 -15.18 -0.35 -11.87
N TYR A 174 -14.41 -0.25 -12.96
CA TYR A 174 -14.74 0.64 -14.07
C TYR A 174 -16.06 0.28 -14.73
N LYS A 175 -16.29 -1.01 -15.02
CA LYS A 175 -17.56 -1.48 -15.61
C LYS A 175 -18.74 -1.13 -14.70
N LEU A 176 -18.62 -1.39 -13.40
CA LEU A 176 -19.67 -1.13 -12.44
C LEU A 176 -19.94 0.37 -12.29
N GLY A 177 -18.90 1.19 -12.16
CA GLY A 177 -19.04 2.66 -12.15
C GLY A 177 -19.76 3.17 -13.40
N LYS A 178 -19.42 2.64 -14.59
CA LYS A 178 -20.09 3.02 -15.84
C LYS A 178 -21.58 2.64 -15.85
N ILE A 179 -21.96 1.53 -15.23
CA ILE A 179 -23.37 1.14 -15.08
C ILE A 179 -24.11 2.13 -14.18
N TYR A 180 -23.52 2.53 -13.06
CA TYR A 180 -24.16 3.44 -12.10
C TYR A 180 -24.25 4.88 -12.61
N PHE A 181 -23.19 5.41 -13.24
CA PHE A 181 -23.16 6.79 -13.73
C PHE A 181 -23.65 6.94 -15.18
N GLY A 182 -23.88 5.83 -15.89
CA GLY A 182 -24.30 5.80 -17.30
C GLY A 182 -23.22 6.25 -18.29
N ASN A 183 -22.02 6.62 -17.83
CA ASN A 183 -20.91 7.08 -18.65
C ASN A 183 -19.56 6.81 -17.95
N ALA A 184 -18.44 7.13 -18.62
CA ALA A 184 -17.09 6.90 -18.12
C ALA A 184 -16.43 8.12 -17.46
N ASN A 185 -17.09 9.29 -17.43
CA ASN A 185 -16.47 10.55 -17.01
C ASN A 185 -16.10 10.57 -15.52
N PHE A 186 -16.67 9.66 -14.72
CA PHE A 186 -16.30 9.50 -13.31
C PHE A 186 -14.83 9.12 -13.15
N ALA A 187 -14.27 8.32 -14.07
CA ALA A 187 -12.91 7.79 -13.98
C ALA A 187 -11.85 8.89 -13.86
N ASN A 188 -12.07 10.03 -14.53
CA ASN A 188 -11.13 11.15 -14.54
C ASN A 188 -11.17 11.97 -13.24
N LYS A 189 -12.28 11.93 -12.51
CA LYS A 189 -12.45 12.66 -11.26
C LYS A 189 -11.96 11.85 -10.06
N VAL A 190 -12.21 10.55 -10.08
CA VAL A 190 -11.82 9.67 -8.96
C VAL A 190 -10.32 9.45 -8.88
N THR A 191 -9.57 9.62 -9.97
CA THR A 191 -8.10 9.60 -9.96
C THR A 191 -7.49 10.77 -9.18
N ASP A 192 -8.21 11.88 -9.00
CA ASP A 192 -7.77 12.98 -8.11
C ASP A 192 -7.67 12.52 -6.65
N ARG A 193 -8.41 11.49 -6.23
CA ARG A 193 -8.30 10.91 -4.87
C ARG A 193 -6.98 10.19 -4.63
N LEU A 194 -6.20 9.90 -5.67
CA LEU A 194 -4.84 9.40 -5.51
C LEU A 194 -3.87 10.47 -4.96
N GLN A 195 -4.31 11.74 -4.83
CA GLN A 195 -3.53 12.79 -4.19
C GLN A 195 -3.26 12.53 -2.69
N ASP A 196 -4.05 11.67 -2.06
CA ASP A 196 -3.83 11.27 -0.66
C ASP A 196 -2.58 10.36 -0.51
N MET A 197 -2.12 9.74 -1.60
CA MET A 197 -0.87 8.97 -1.63
C MET A 197 0.35 9.90 -1.73
N SER A 198 1.52 9.46 -1.26
CA SER A 198 2.76 10.19 -1.48
C SER A 198 3.08 10.31 -2.98
N GLU A 199 3.77 11.37 -3.39
CA GLU A 199 4.05 11.64 -4.81
C GLU A 199 4.76 10.46 -5.50
N GLY A 200 5.67 9.79 -4.81
CA GLY A 200 6.39 8.63 -5.33
C GLY A 200 5.49 7.41 -5.54
N GLU A 201 4.58 7.14 -4.61
CA GLU A 201 3.65 6.01 -4.69
C GLU A 201 2.58 6.24 -5.75
N ARG A 202 2.03 7.46 -5.80
CA ARG A 202 1.10 7.89 -6.85
C ARG A 202 1.72 7.77 -8.23
N SER A 203 2.96 8.24 -8.40
CA SER A 203 3.68 8.15 -9.68
C SER A 203 3.91 6.71 -10.11
N LEU A 204 4.22 5.82 -9.16
CA LEU A 204 4.37 4.39 -9.42
C LEU A 204 3.04 3.75 -9.84
N PHE A 205 1.95 4.05 -9.13
CA PHE A 205 0.61 3.55 -9.46
C PHE A 205 0.17 4.00 -10.86
N MET A 206 0.30 5.30 -11.16
CA MET A 206 -0.09 5.86 -12.46
C MET A 206 0.77 5.34 -13.60
N SER A 207 2.08 5.21 -13.39
CA SER A 207 3.00 4.61 -14.38
C SER A 207 2.60 3.16 -14.69
N TRP A 208 2.30 2.37 -13.66
CA TRP A 208 1.80 1.01 -13.84
C TRP A 208 0.44 0.96 -14.56
N LEU A 209 -0.51 1.81 -14.17
CA LEU A 209 -1.84 1.88 -14.77
C LEU A 209 -1.76 2.20 -16.27
N ASN A 210 -0.89 3.15 -16.63
CA ASN A 210 -0.63 3.57 -18.01
C ASN A 210 0.02 2.46 -18.86
N GLN A 211 0.86 1.62 -18.26
CA GLN A 211 1.49 0.48 -18.92
C GLN A 211 0.59 -0.76 -18.99
N SER A 212 -0.44 -0.82 -18.14
CA SER A 212 -1.39 -1.93 -18.10
C SER A 212 -2.42 -1.86 -19.25
N SER A 213 -3.15 -2.95 -19.43
CA SER A 213 -4.31 -3.00 -20.33
C SER A 213 -5.46 -2.06 -19.92
N LEU A 214 -5.39 -1.47 -18.72
CA LEU A 214 -6.41 -0.58 -18.16
C LEU A 214 -6.21 0.89 -18.51
N SER A 215 -5.10 1.26 -19.15
CA SER A 215 -4.77 2.65 -19.48
C SER A 215 -5.93 3.37 -20.19
N LYS A 216 -6.55 2.72 -21.17
CA LYS A 216 -7.68 3.29 -21.93
C LYS A 216 -8.98 3.44 -21.13
N LEU A 217 -9.09 2.80 -19.96
CA LEU A 217 -10.28 2.86 -19.12
C LEU A 217 -10.20 4.01 -18.12
N TRP A 218 -9.02 4.26 -17.55
CA TRP A 218 -8.81 5.19 -16.44
C TRP A 218 -8.05 6.46 -16.83
N GLN A 219 -7.97 6.77 -18.14
CA GLN A 219 -7.40 7.99 -18.72
C GLN A 219 -8.48 8.93 -19.26
#